data_AF-A0A1H4C1C4-F1
#
_entry.id   AF-A0A1H4C1C4-F1
#
_cell.length_a   1.000
_cell.length_b   1.000
_cell.length_c   1.000
_cell.angle_alpha   90.00
_cell.angle_beta   90.00
_cell.angle_gamma   90.00
#
_symmetry.space_group_name_H-M   'P 1'
#
loop_
_entity.id
_entity.type
_entity.pdbx_description
1 polymer ?
#
loop_
_entity_poly.entity_id
_entity_poly.type
_entity_poly.pdbx_seq_one_letter_code
_entity_poly.pdbx_strand_id
1 'polypeptide(L)'
;MKTLLITLTIAVTSLVASAQVIKLKQPLEPITDSIIYQTDNVIIIFDRQELATYMTGMDTVLRNSRYDNKVFNSVQLSRFNKIDMANHFLKAYCYLEDTANKDFSYSTSKMNMLWAEDGGIMLPYVELLIPDLLAAGMARIIERSSKGLQLSYRMIAEPVNGVNYRTYRLNNGKEVFRESTFRAEQLTGFTQSR
;
A
#
# COMPACT_ATOMS: atom_id res chain seq x y z
N MET A 1 -34.16 -24.17 33.06
CA MET A 1 -32.86 -23.53 32.70
C MET A 1 -32.41 -23.92 31.29
N LYS A 2 -33.25 -23.74 30.27
CA LYS A 2 -32.91 -24.06 28.85
C LYS A 2 -33.03 -22.85 27.91
N THR A 3 -33.57 -21.74 28.38
CA THR A 3 -33.77 -20.51 27.63
C THR A 3 -32.62 -19.50 27.75
N LEU A 4 -31.69 -19.70 28.68
CA LEU A 4 -30.53 -18.81 28.90
C LEU A 4 -29.31 -19.13 28.01
N LEU A 5 -29.31 -20.29 27.36
CA LEU A 5 -28.19 -20.74 26.51
C LEU A 5 -28.32 -20.30 25.04
N ILE A 6 -29.50 -19.84 24.61
CA ILE A 6 -29.75 -19.44 23.20
C ILE A 6 -29.45 -17.95 22.97
N THR A 7 -29.48 -17.12 24.01
CA THR A 7 -29.13 -15.70 23.92
C THR A 7 -27.62 -15.41 23.91
N LEU A 8 -26.77 -16.37 24.32
CA LEU A 8 -25.31 -16.18 24.34
C LEU A 8 -24.65 -16.51 22.98
N THR A 9 -25.30 -17.32 22.14
CA THR A 9 -24.76 -17.69 20.82
C THR A 9 -24.98 -16.63 19.74
N ILE A 10 -25.84 -15.64 20.01
CA ILE A 10 -26.09 -14.50 19.10
C ILE A 10 -25.11 -13.34 19.37
N ALA A 11 -24.39 -13.35 20.50
CA ALA A 11 -23.45 -12.28 20.85
C ALA A 11 -22.03 -12.47 20.28
N VAL A 12 -21.72 -13.60 19.61
CA VAL A 12 -20.35 -13.93 19.15
C VAL A 12 -20.17 -13.76 17.63
N THR A 13 -21.23 -13.49 16.85
CA THR A 13 -21.14 -13.41 15.38
C THR A 13 -21.28 -12.01 14.78
N SER A 14 -21.30 -10.95 15.59
CA SER A 14 -21.42 -9.56 15.10
C SER A 14 -20.15 -8.73 15.26
N LEU A 15 -18.96 -9.34 15.20
CA LEU A 15 -17.77 -8.66 14.67
C LEU A 15 -17.93 -8.56 13.15
N VAL A 16 -18.97 -7.85 12.70
CA VAL A 16 -19.01 -7.38 11.32
C VAL A 16 -17.93 -6.32 11.27
N ALA A 17 -16.73 -6.70 10.84
CA ALA A 17 -15.69 -5.75 10.48
C ALA A 17 -16.38 -4.71 9.58
N SER A 18 -16.56 -3.49 10.08
CA SER A 18 -17.32 -2.45 9.40
C SER A 18 -16.55 -2.09 8.13
N ALA A 19 -16.96 -2.69 7.02
CA ALA A 19 -16.37 -2.40 5.73
C ALA A 19 -16.69 -0.94 5.39
N GLN A 20 -15.67 -0.10 5.36
CA GLN A 20 -15.82 1.31 4.99
C GLN A 20 -15.93 1.40 3.47
N VAL A 21 -17.04 1.94 2.96
CA VAL A 21 -17.17 2.24 1.53
C VAL A 21 -16.43 3.53 1.23
N ILE A 22 -15.50 3.45 0.29
CA ILE A 22 -14.74 4.59 -0.22
C ILE A 22 -15.29 4.94 -1.59
N LYS A 23 -15.54 6.23 -1.82
CA LYS A 23 -15.93 6.78 -3.11
C LYS A 23 -14.74 7.51 -3.72
N LEU A 24 -14.51 7.30 -5.01
CA LEU A 24 -13.51 8.04 -5.77
C LEU A 24 -13.90 9.54 -5.79
N LYS A 25 -12.95 10.43 -5.52
CA LYS A 25 -13.16 11.86 -5.68
C LYS A 25 -13.29 12.17 -7.18
N GLN A 26 -14.40 12.80 -7.59
CA GLN A 26 -14.62 13.30 -8.95
C GLN A 26 -14.56 14.84 -8.96
N PRO A 27 -14.07 15.47 -10.05
CA PRO A 27 -13.29 14.91 -11.15
C PRO A 27 -11.80 14.90 -10.77
N LEU A 28 -11.14 13.75 -10.89
CA LEU A 28 -9.68 13.76 -10.99
C LEU A 28 -9.38 14.46 -12.31
N GLU A 29 -8.83 15.67 -12.28
CA GLU A 29 -8.31 16.34 -13.47
C GLU A 29 -7.45 15.36 -14.28
N PRO A 30 -7.27 15.59 -15.60
CA PRO A 30 -6.45 14.70 -16.42
C PRO A 30 -5.08 14.49 -15.73
N ILE A 31 -4.80 13.25 -15.32
CA ILE A 31 -3.50 12.93 -14.73
C ILE A 31 -2.51 13.08 -15.88
N THR A 32 -1.63 14.08 -15.74
CA THR A 32 -0.70 14.45 -16.81
C THR A 32 0.57 13.60 -16.75
N ASP A 33 0.99 13.24 -15.54
CA ASP A 33 2.08 12.31 -15.28
C ASP A 33 1.63 11.29 -14.22
N SER A 34 1.52 10.03 -14.61
CA SER A 34 0.83 9.00 -13.82
C SER A 34 1.75 7.88 -13.38
N ILE A 35 1.59 7.47 -12.13
CA ILE A 35 2.14 6.21 -11.64
C ILE A 35 1.08 5.12 -11.86
N ILE A 36 1.51 4.01 -12.47
CA ILE A 36 0.68 2.85 -12.75
C ILE A 36 1.14 1.69 -11.88
N TYR A 37 0.24 1.15 -11.07
CA TYR A 37 0.51 -0.02 -10.23
C TYR A 37 -0.50 -1.13 -10.52
N GLN A 38 -0.02 -2.27 -11.01
CA GLN A 38 -0.86 -3.36 -11.48
C GLN A 38 -0.83 -4.56 -10.54
N THR A 39 -2.00 -4.96 -10.06
CA THR A 39 -2.20 -6.24 -9.37
C THR A 39 -2.85 -7.25 -10.32
N ASP A 40 -3.13 -8.45 -9.82
CA ASP A 40 -3.82 -9.49 -10.59
C ASP A 40 -5.24 -9.06 -11.02
N ASN A 41 -5.92 -8.24 -10.20
CA ASN A 41 -7.32 -7.87 -10.42
C ASN A 41 -7.50 -6.46 -10.97
N VAL A 42 -6.61 -5.52 -10.63
CA VAL A 42 -6.80 -4.10 -10.90
C VAL A 42 -5.54 -3.38 -11.38
N ILE A 43 -5.76 -2.23 -12.03
CA ILE A 43 -4.76 -1.22 -12.30
C ILE A 43 -5.09 -0.02 -11.42
N ILE A 44 -4.15 0.37 -10.57
CA ILE A 44 -4.22 1.55 -9.71
C ILE A 44 -3.42 2.65 -10.41
N ILE A 45 -4.02 3.83 -10.56
CA ILE A 45 -3.40 4.98 -11.23
C ILE A 45 -3.55 6.22 -10.35
N PHE A 46 -2.45 6.92 -10.10
CA PHE A 46 -2.45 8.17 -9.35
C PHE A 46 -1.39 9.13 -9.90
N ASP A 47 -1.49 10.40 -9.51
CA ASP A 47 -0.59 11.45 -9.99
C ASP A 47 0.81 11.30 -9.37
N ARG A 48 1.86 11.46 -10.19
CA ARG A 48 3.25 11.47 -9.71
C ARG A 48 3.49 12.55 -8.64
N GLN A 49 2.77 13.67 -8.71
CA GLN A 49 2.86 14.74 -7.73
C GLN A 49 2.55 14.27 -6.30
N GLU A 50 1.69 13.27 -6.13
CA GLU A 50 1.40 12.68 -4.82
C GLU A 50 2.64 11.97 -4.26
N LEU A 51 3.39 11.26 -5.11
CA LEU A 51 4.64 10.62 -4.71
C LEU A 51 5.72 11.65 -4.40
N ALA A 52 5.83 12.72 -5.20
CA ALA A 52 6.77 13.81 -4.94
C ALA A 52 6.49 14.52 -3.61
N THR A 53 5.21 14.78 -3.33
CA THR A 53 4.77 15.39 -2.06
C THR A 53 5.08 14.47 -0.88
N TYR A 54 4.79 13.18 -1.02
CA TYR A 54 5.13 12.17 0.00
C TYR A 54 6.64 12.12 0.28
N MET A 55 7.46 12.02 -0.77
CA MET A 55 8.92 11.96 -0.66
C MET A 55 9.49 13.24 -0.01
N THR A 56 8.99 14.42 -0.39
CA THR A 56 9.39 15.70 0.23
C THR A 56 9.10 15.72 1.73
N GLY A 57 7.89 15.30 2.14
CA GLY A 57 7.55 15.18 3.55
C GLY A 57 8.45 14.18 4.29
N MET A 58 8.76 13.06 3.63
CA MET A 58 9.58 12.02 4.21
C MET A 58 11.05 12.40 4.39
N ASP A 59 11.62 13.26 3.54
CA ASP A 59 12.99 13.77 3.74
C ASP A 59 13.15 14.44 5.10
N THR A 60 12.16 15.26 5.48
CA THR A 60 12.12 15.92 6.80
C THR A 60 12.00 14.89 7.94
N VAL A 61 11.10 13.91 7.80
CA VAL A 61 10.90 12.85 8.81
C VAL A 61 12.17 12.01 8.99
N LEU A 62 12.83 11.64 7.90
CA LEU A 62 14.05 10.84 7.93
C LEU A 62 15.22 11.57 8.56
N ARG A 63 15.43 12.85 8.22
CA ARG A 63 16.47 13.66 8.86
C ARG A 63 16.27 13.75 10.37
N ASN A 64 15.04 14.01 10.81
CA ASN A 64 14.69 14.11 12.22
C ASN A 64 14.84 12.78 12.98
N SER A 65 14.56 11.66 12.32
CA SER A 65 14.72 10.31 12.88
C SER A 65 16.15 9.73 12.71
N ARG A 66 17.08 10.50 12.14
CA ARG A 66 18.45 10.06 11.83
C ARG A 66 18.47 8.83 10.92
N TYR A 67 17.60 8.83 9.91
CA TYR A 67 17.44 7.79 8.89
C TYR A 67 17.12 6.41 9.48
N ASP A 68 16.32 6.37 10.56
CA ASP A 68 15.81 5.11 11.10
C ASP A 68 14.81 4.50 10.11
N ASN A 69 15.04 3.25 9.70
CA ASN A 69 14.18 2.56 8.74
C ASN A 69 12.78 2.26 9.31
N LYS A 70 12.64 2.28 10.65
CA LYS A 70 11.37 1.99 11.34
C LYS A 70 10.29 3.01 11.03
N VAL A 71 10.64 4.20 10.56
CA VAL A 71 9.65 5.22 10.16
C VAL A 71 8.73 4.74 9.04
N PHE A 72 9.18 3.81 8.22
CA PHE A 72 8.42 3.29 7.08
C PHE A 72 7.50 2.13 7.44
N ASN A 73 7.79 1.38 8.51
CA ASN A 73 7.12 0.13 8.84
C ASN A 73 6.96 -0.79 7.60
N SER A 74 8.05 -0.95 6.84
CA SER A 74 8.11 -1.70 5.58
C SER A 74 9.06 -2.88 5.71
N VAL A 75 8.63 -4.07 5.29
CA VAL A 75 9.46 -5.28 5.25
C VAL A 75 10.61 -5.14 4.25
N GLN A 76 10.40 -4.40 3.17
CA GLN A 76 11.43 -4.19 2.15
C GLN A 76 12.58 -3.34 2.69
N LEU A 77 12.27 -2.30 3.48
CA LEU A 77 13.25 -1.35 4.02
C LEU A 77 13.79 -1.77 5.39
N SER A 78 13.17 -2.75 6.07
CA SER A 78 13.52 -3.14 7.45
C SER A 78 14.95 -3.66 7.62
N ARG A 79 15.59 -4.09 6.52
CA ARG A 79 16.97 -4.60 6.52
C ARG A 79 18.03 -3.51 6.38
N PHE A 80 17.64 -2.27 6.07
CA PHE A 80 18.60 -1.19 5.88
C PHE A 80 19.10 -0.65 7.20
N ASN A 81 20.42 -0.52 7.32
CA ASN A 81 20.97 0.34 8.37
C ASN A 81 20.75 1.82 8.01
N LYS A 82 21.12 2.73 8.91
CA LYS A 82 20.91 4.18 8.73
C LYS A 82 21.62 4.74 7.49
N ILE A 83 22.80 4.22 7.15
CA ILE A 83 23.59 4.67 6.01
C ILE A 83 22.92 4.18 4.71
N ASP A 84 22.55 2.91 4.66
CA ASP A 84 21.85 2.32 3.51
C ASP A 84 20.51 3.01 3.28
N MET A 85 19.77 3.33 4.35
CA MET A 85 18.50 4.02 4.28
C MET A 85 18.67 5.45 3.73
N ALA A 86 19.67 6.19 4.22
CA ALA A 86 20.00 7.52 3.72
C ALA A 86 20.35 7.48 2.22
N ASN A 87 21.21 6.54 1.82
CA ASN A 87 21.67 6.40 0.44
C ASN A 87 20.53 5.98 -0.50
N HIS A 88 19.72 5.00 -0.09
CA HIS A 88 18.59 4.53 -0.89
C HIS A 88 17.55 5.65 -1.05
N PHE A 89 17.20 6.34 0.03
CA PHE A 89 16.23 7.43 -0.03
C PHE A 89 16.73 8.58 -0.91
N LEU A 90 18.00 8.96 -0.79
CA LEU A 90 18.60 10.00 -1.63
C LEU A 90 18.55 9.62 -3.11
N LYS A 91 18.94 8.39 -3.46
CA LYS A 91 18.89 7.90 -4.84
C LYS A 91 17.46 7.91 -5.40
N ALA A 92 16.50 7.43 -4.61
CA ALA A 92 15.09 7.43 -4.97
C ALA A 92 14.56 8.86 -5.19
N TYR A 93 14.90 9.77 -4.26
CA TYR A 93 14.54 11.18 -4.36
C TYR A 93 15.09 11.81 -5.64
N CYS A 94 16.38 11.62 -5.93
CA CYS A 94 16.99 12.13 -7.16
C CYS A 94 16.39 11.51 -8.41
N TYR A 95 16.08 10.21 -8.39
CA TYR A 95 15.42 9.53 -9.51
C TYR A 95 14.04 10.14 -9.81
N LEU A 96 13.29 10.47 -8.76
CA LEU A 96 11.97 11.09 -8.88
C LEU A 96 12.03 12.56 -9.34
N GLU A 97 13.07 13.30 -8.98
CA GLU A 97 13.25 14.69 -9.43
C GLU A 97 13.69 14.79 -10.90
N ASP A 98 14.31 13.74 -11.45
CA ASP A 98 14.71 13.74 -12.85
C ASP A 98 13.50 13.64 -13.78
N THR A 99 13.25 14.73 -14.52
CA THR A 99 12.15 14.85 -15.49
C THR A 99 12.29 13.93 -16.71
N ALA A 100 13.47 13.35 -16.95
CA ALA A 100 13.65 12.33 -17.98
C ALA A 100 12.98 11.00 -17.60
N ASN A 101 12.83 10.72 -16.30
CA ASN A 101 12.16 9.53 -15.79
C ASN A 101 10.65 9.77 -15.76
N LYS A 102 9.90 9.21 -16.71
CA LYS A 102 8.43 9.39 -16.81
C LYS A 102 7.63 8.10 -16.69
N ASP A 103 8.28 6.95 -16.83
CA ASP A 103 7.60 5.65 -16.92
C ASP A 103 7.60 4.92 -15.58
N PHE A 104 6.73 5.35 -14.65
CA PHE A 104 6.51 4.65 -13.39
C PHE A 104 5.39 3.61 -13.57
N SER A 105 5.76 2.40 -13.98
CA SER A 105 4.82 1.28 -14.15
C SER A 105 5.29 0.02 -13.42
N TYR A 106 4.51 -0.39 -12.43
CA TYR A 106 4.80 -1.54 -11.58
C TYR A 106 3.79 -2.65 -11.76
N SER A 107 4.20 -3.88 -11.51
CA SER A 107 3.28 -5.02 -11.42
C SER A 107 3.72 -6.00 -10.34
N THR A 108 2.76 -6.52 -9.59
CA THR A 108 2.98 -7.56 -8.58
C THR A 108 3.45 -8.89 -9.18
N SER A 109 3.31 -9.09 -10.49
CA SER A 109 3.81 -10.27 -11.21
C SER A 109 5.29 -10.18 -11.59
N LYS A 110 5.92 -9.02 -11.38
CA LYS A 110 7.33 -8.77 -11.69
C LYS A 110 8.10 -8.48 -10.40
N MET A 111 9.27 -9.10 -10.28
CA MET A 111 10.19 -8.78 -9.18
C MET A 111 10.97 -7.52 -9.53
N ASN A 112 10.81 -6.47 -8.72
CA ASN A 112 11.64 -5.27 -8.81
C ASN A 112 12.74 -5.35 -7.76
N MET A 113 13.96 -5.00 -8.14
CA MET A 113 15.07 -5.00 -7.20
C MET A 113 15.04 -3.72 -6.37
N LEU A 114 15.16 -3.88 -5.04
CA LEU A 114 15.20 -2.76 -4.10
C LEU A 114 16.35 -1.78 -4.41
N TRP A 115 17.45 -2.29 -4.97
CA TRP A 115 18.63 -1.51 -5.34
C TRP A 115 18.70 -1.20 -6.83
N ALA A 116 17.60 -1.35 -7.56
CA ALA A 116 17.63 -1.12 -8.99
C ALA A 116 18.08 0.32 -9.29
N GLU A 117 18.83 0.50 -10.37
CA GLU A 117 19.21 1.81 -10.88
C GLU A 117 18.13 2.38 -11.82
N ASP A 118 17.01 1.68 -11.95
CA ASP A 118 15.83 2.08 -12.73
C ASP A 118 14.66 2.49 -11.81
N GLY A 119 13.46 2.64 -12.39
CA GLY A 119 12.25 3.02 -11.67
C GLY A 119 11.85 2.06 -10.54
N GLY A 120 12.43 0.86 -10.46
CA GLY A 120 12.26 -0.10 -9.38
C GLY A 120 12.63 0.45 -8.01
N ILE A 121 13.59 1.39 -7.92
CA ILE A 121 13.99 2.03 -6.65
C ILE A 121 12.84 2.78 -5.95
N MET A 122 11.84 3.20 -6.73
CA MET A 122 10.68 3.94 -6.24
C MET A 122 9.56 3.04 -5.72
N LEU A 123 9.56 1.74 -6.04
CA LEU A 123 8.48 0.82 -5.68
C LEU A 123 8.14 0.80 -4.18
N PRO A 124 9.12 0.73 -3.24
CA PRO A 124 8.80 0.69 -1.82
C PRO A 124 7.98 1.90 -1.37
N TYR A 125 8.30 3.08 -1.90
CA TYR A 125 7.61 4.33 -1.57
C TYR A 125 6.22 4.40 -2.19
N VAL A 126 6.06 3.85 -3.40
CA VAL A 126 4.76 3.69 -4.05
C VAL A 126 3.85 2.79 -3.23
N GLU A 127 4.33 1.61 -2.80
CA GLU A 127 3.55 0.65 -2.01
C GLU A 127 3.22 1.18 -0.61
N LEU A 128 4.07 2.04 -0.06
CA LEU A 128 3.81 2.74 1.20
C LEU A 128 2.73 3.81 1.09
N LEU A 129 2.64 4.48 -0.05
CA LEU A 129 1.72 5.59 -0.30
C LEU A 129 0.32 5.13 -0.76
N ILE A 130 0.24 4.04 -1.53
CA ILE A 130 -1.02 3.54 -2.11
C ILE A 130 -2.17 3.42 -1.08
N PRO A 131 -1.99 2.85 0.13
CA PRO A 131 -3.04 2.77 1.12
C PRO A 131 -3.66 4.12 1.48
N ASP A 132 -2.84 5.17 1.59
CA ASP A 132 -3.30 6.50 1.98
C ASP A 132 -4.07 7.16 0.83
N LEU A 133 -3.60 6.99 -0.40
CA LEU A 133 -4.31 7.44 -1.61
C LEU A 133 -5.64 6.71 -1.81
N LEU A 134 -5.68 5.40 -1.54
CA LEU A 134 -6.91 4.62 -1.58
C LEU A 134 -7.87 5.06 -0.47
N ALA A 135 -7.40 5.25 0.77
CA ALA A 135 -8.25 5.75 1.85
C ALA A 135 -8.85 7.13 1.55
N ALA A 136 -8.07 8.00 0.90
CA ALA A 136 -8.49 9.34 0.51
C ALA A 136 -9.37 9.39 -0.76
N GLY A 137 -9.55 8.26 -1.46
CA GLY A 137 -10.29 8.22 -2.73
C GLY A 137 -9.60 8.96 -3.87
N MET A 138 -8.26 9.06 -3.85
CA MET A 138 -7.45 9.84 -4.80
C MET A 138 -6.82 8.97 -5.90
N ALA A 139 -6.77 7.65 -5.74
CA ALA A 139 -6.29 6.73 -6.76
C ALA A 139 -7.43 6.20 -7.64
N ARG A 140 -7.26 6.29 -8.97
CA ARG A 140 -8.16 5.65 -9.94
C ARG A 140 -7.95 4.16 -9.93
N ILE A 141 -9.03 3.39 -9.99
CA ILE A 141 -8.98 1.93 -10.02
C ILE A 141 -9.69 1.45 -11.27
N ILE A 142 -8.98 0.72 -12.12
CA ILE A 142 -9.53 0.06 -13.30
C ILE A 142 -9.52 -1.44 -13.04
N GLU A 143 -10.68 -2.08 -13.11
CA GLU A 143 -10.75 -3.54 -13.01
C GLU A 143 -10.25 -4.17 -14.32
N ARG A 144 -9.28 -5.10 -14.25
CA ARG A 144 -8.62 -5.65 -15.44
C ARG A 144 -9.56 -6.47 -16.32
N SER A 145 -10.51 -7.19 -15.72
CA SER A 145 -11.44 -8.05 -16.47
C SER A 145 -12.52 -7.27 -17.22
N SER A 146 -13.09 -6.24 -16.59
CA SER A 146 -14.16 -5.43 -17.20
C SER A 146 -13.63 -4.21 -17.94
N LYS A 147 -12.37 -3.82 -17.69
CA LYS A 147 -11.74 -2.56 -18.10
C LYS A 147 -12.52 -1.32 -17.61
N GLY A 148 -13.43 -1.51 -16.66
CA GLY A 148 -14.28 -0.46 -16.12
C GLY A 148 -13.62 0.29 -14.97
N LEU A 149 -13.73 1.62 -15.01
CA LEU A 149 -13.39 2.49 -13.88
C LEU A 149 -14.31 2.18 -12.70
N GLN A 150 -13.71 1.93 -11.54
CA GLN A 150 -14.42 1.63 -10.30
C GLN A 150 -14.61 2.92 -9.51
N LEU A 151 -15.87 3.35 -9.38
CA LEU A 151 -16.23 4.60 -8.69
C LEU A 151 -16.28 4.44 -7.17
N SER A 152 -16.36 3.21 -6.69
CA SER A 152 -16.32 2.90 -5.26
C SER A 152 -15.74 1.52 -5.00
N TYR A 153 -15.22 1.35 -3.80
CA TYR A 153 -14.61 0.14 -3.29
C TYR A 153 -14.70 0.13 -1.77
N ARG A 154 -14.28 -0.96 -1.14
CA ARG A 154 -14.39 -1.15 0.31
C ARG A 154 -13.02 -1.30 0.93
N MET A 155 -12.83 -0.69 2.09
CA MET A 155 -11.71 -0.97 2.98
C MET A 155 -12.22 -1.85 4.13
N ILE A 156 -11.45 -2.88 4.44
CA ILE A 156 -11.70 -3.84 5.52
C ILE A 156 -10.43 -3.89 6.36
N ALA A 157 -10.58 -3.87 7.69
CA ALA A 157 -9.48 -4.12 8.60
C ALA A 157 -9.13 -5.62 8.61
N GLU A 158 -7.87 -5.95 8.32
CA GLU A 158 -7.29 -7.28 8.38
C GLU A 158 -6.40 -7.40 9.63
N PRO A 159 -6.81 -8.15 10.67
CA PRO A 159 -5.96 -8.38 11.83
C PRO A 159 -4.84 -9.38 11.48
N VAL A 160 -3.58 -8.95 11.62
CA VAL A 160 -2.38 -9.80 11.47
C VAL A 160 -1.47 -9.55 12.67
N ASN A 161 -1.20 -10.60 13.46
CA ASN A 161 -0.34 -10.56 14.65
C ASN A 161 -0.71 -9.43 15.64
N GLY A 162 -2.01 -9.18 15.83
CA GLY A 162 -2.50 -8.13 16.74
C GLY A 162 -2.45 -6.71 16.19
N VAL A 163 -1.99 -6.52 14.94
CA VAL A 163 -2.02 -5.25 14.22
C VAL A 163 -3.08 -5.32 13.12
N ASN A 164 -3.92 -4.28 13.02
CA ASN A 164 -4.91 -4.18 11.95
C ASN A 164 -4.31 -3.49 10.73
N TYR A 165 -4.27 -4.18 9.60
CA TYR A 165 -3.85 -3.66 8.30
C TYR A 165 -5.05 -3.33 7.42
N ARG A 166 -4.87 -2.42 6.46
CA ARG A 166 -5.93 -2.06 5.51
C ARG A 166 -5.91 -2.99 4.30
N THR A 167 -7.08 -3.58 4.02
CA THR A 167 -7.30 -4.39 2.83
C THR A 167 -8.42 -3.79 2.00
N TYR A 168 -8.12 -3.49 0.75
CA TYR A 168 -9.03 -2.85 -0.19
C TYR A 168 -9.58 -3.88 -1.16
N ARG A 169 -10.90 -3.86 -1.37
CA ARG A 169 -11.60 -4.78 -2.29
C ARG A 169 -12.62 -4.04 -3.13
N LEU A 170 -12.78 -4.48 -4.37
CA LEU A 170 -13.87 -4.07 -5.24
C LEU A 170 -15.22 -4.51 -4.66
N ASN A 171 -16.31 -3.91 -5.16
CA ASN A 171 -17.67 -4.27 -4.74
C ASN A 171 -18.05 -5.73 -5.07
N ASN A 172 -17.38 -6.33 -6.05
CA ASN A 172 -17.52 -7.75 -6.40
C ASN A 172 -16.61 -8.69 -5.57
N GLY A 173 -15.89 -8.16 -4.57
CA GLY A 173 -15.05 -8.91 -3.64
C GLY A 173 -13.61 -9.14 -4.09
N LYS A 174 -13.24 -8.79 -5.33
CA LYS A 174 -11.85 -8.92 -5.81
C LYS A 174 -10.92 -7.96 -5.05
N GLU A 175 -9.71 -8.43 -4.75
CA GLU A 175 -8.72 -7.63 -4.03
C GLU A 175 -8.14 -6.52 -4.91
N VAL A 176 -8.07 -5.31 -4.36
CA VAL A 176 -7.41 -4.14 -4.95
C VAL A 176 -5.98 -4.05 -4.47
N PHE A 177 -5.81 -4.02 -3.14
CA PHE A 177 -4.51 -3.86 -2.46
C PHE A 177 -4.62 -4.37 -1.02
N ARG A 178 -3.52 -4.93 -0.51
CA ARG A 178 -3.43 -5.44 0.86
C ARG A 178 -2.16 -4.91 1.52
N GLU A 179 -2.33 -4.07 2.55
CA GLU A 179 -1.22 -3.40 3.23
C GLU A 179 -0.30 -4.38 3.98
N SER A 180 -0.87 -5.46 4.52
CA SER A 180 -0.10 -6.49 5.24
C SER A 180 0.95 -7.18 4.36
N THR A 181 0.75 -7.25 3.04
CA THR A 181 1.72 -7.84 2.09
C THR A 181 3.09 -7.18 2.15
N PHE A 182 3.15 -5.88 2.46
CA PHE A 182 4.38 -5.09 2.41
C PHE A 182 4.88 -4.65 3.79
N ARG A 183 3.98 -4.69 4.80
CA ARG A 183 4.25 -4.19 6.15
C ARG A 183 4.31 -5.27 7.22
N ALA A 184 3.56 -6.36 7.06
CA ALA A 184 3.63 -7.45 8.04
C ALA A 184 4.87 -8.30 7.74
N GLU A 185 5.79 -8.37 8.69
CA GLU A 185 6.84 -9.38 8.64
C GLU A 185 6.18 -10.76 8.58
N GLN A 186 6.38 -11.48 7.47
CA GLN A 186 6.04 -12.89 7.42
C GLN A 186 7.00 -13.59 8.38
N LEU A 187 6.51 -13.91 9.58
CA LEU A 187 7.17 -14.87 10.45
C LEU A 187 7.19 -16.19 9.67
N THR A 188 8.27 -16.46 8.93
CA THR A 188 8.64 -17.83 8.59
C THR A 188 9.09 -18.48 9.90
N GLY A 189 8.13 -18.79 10.76
CA GLY A 189 8.32 -19.60 11.94
C GLY A 189 8.60 -21.03 11.51
N PHE A 190 9.81 -21.28 11.01
CA PHE A 190 10.43 -22.57 11.28
C PHE A 190 10.69 -22.60 12.77
N THR A 191 9.70 -23.05 13.53
CA THR A 191 9.91 -23.56 14.88
C THR A 191 10.83 -24.78 14.73
N GLN A 192 12.14 -24.58 14.69
CA GLN A 192 13.07 -25.65 14.98
C GLN A 192 12.93 -25.93 16.47
N SER A 193 12.08 -26.89 16.80
CA SER A 193 12.16 -27.60 18.06
C SER A 193 13.56 -28.24 18.15
N ARG A 194 14.38 -27.73 19.06
CA ARG A 194 15.50 -28.48 19.65
C ARG A 194 15.13 -28.78 21.09
#